data_AF-A0A1F3BG79-F1
#
_entry.id   AF-A0A1F3BG79-F1
#
_cell.length_a   1.000
_cell.length_b   1.000
_cell.length_c   1.000
_cell.angle_alpha   90.00
_cell.angle_beta   90.00
_cell.angle_gamma   90.00
#
_symmetry.space_group_name_H-M   'P 1'
#
loop_
_entity.id
_entity.type
_entity.pdbx_description
1 polymer ?
#
loop_
_entity_poly.entity_id
_entity_poly.type
_entity_poly.pdbx_seq_one_letter_code
_entity_poly.pdbx_strand_id
1 'polypeptide(L)'
;MNLVRHRNKMERMNGEIRDREKVMRGLERKDSPILSGYQIFHNYIRPHMALDGKTPSEVAGITVQGDNKWMTLIQNGKLNRRTQDASPA
;
A
#
# COMPACT_ATOMS: atom_id res chain seq x y z
N MET A 1 -5.23 -34.22 4.05
CA MET A 1 -4.30 -33.34 3.32
C MET A 1 -4.00 -32.15 4.21
N ASN A 2 -2.86 -32.18 4.93
CA ASN A 2 -2.51 -31.13 5.89
C ASN A 2 -1.96 -29.91 5.14
N LEU A 3 -2.77 -28.85 5.03
CA LEU A 3 -2.28 -27.55 4.58
C LEU A 3 -1.39 -26.94 5.66
N VAL A 4 -0.08 -27.05 5.49
CA VAL A 4 0.87 -26.25 6.26
C VAL A 4 0.69 -24.79 5.82
N ARG A 5 -0.01 -23.98 6.63
CA ARG A 5 -0.15 -22.54 6.43
C ARG A 5 1.18 -21.86 6.78
N HIS A 6 2.00 -21.59 5.78
CA HIS A 6 3.21 -20.79 5.94
C HIS A 6 2.84 -19.30 6.04
N ARG A 7 3.13 -18.67 7.20
CA ARG A 7 2.80 -17.26 7.50
C ARG A 7 3.92 -16.28 7.09
N ASN A 8 4.92 -16.78 6.36
CA ASN A 8 6.16 -16.08 6.00
C ASN A 8 5.92 -14.71 5.34
N LYS A 9 4.88 -14.58 4.49
CA LYS A 9 4.53 -13.32 3.84
C LYS A 9 4.13 -12.23 4.84
N MET A 10 3.30 -12.59 5.83
CA MET A 10 2.89 -11.66 6.88
C MET A 10 4.03 -11.34 7.82
N GLU A 11 4.89 -12.31 8.13
CA GLU A 11 6.07 -12.09 8.97
C GLU A 11 7.07 -11.13 8.30
N ARG A 12 7.27 -11.26 6.99
CA ARG A 12 8.12 -10.33 6.23
C ARG A 12 7.57 -8.90 6.25
N MET A 13 6.26 -8.73 6.06
CA MET A 13 5.59 -7.43 6.10
C MET A 13 5.68 -6.81 7.51
N ASN A 14 5.41 -7.59 8.55
CA ASN A 14 5.51 -7.14 9.94
C ASN A 14 6.94 -6.74 10.31
N GLY A 15 7.95 -7.45 9.78
CA GLY A 15 9.35 -7.07 9.93
C GLY A 15 9.67 -5.70 9.35
N GLU A 16 9.18 -5.37 8.14
CA GLU A 16 9.39 -4.03 7.56
C GLU A 16 8.73 -2.93 8.39
N ILE A 17 7.53 -3.16 8.90
CA ILE A 17 6.82 -2.18 9.74
C ILE A 17 7.59 -1.95 11.04
N ARG A 18 8.09 -3.01 11.67
CA ARG A 18 8.89 -2.92 12.91
C ARG A 18 10.20 -2.18 12.71
N ASP A 19 10.89 -2.40 11.58
CA ASP A 19 12.13 -1.67 11.26
C ASP A 19 11.84 -0.16 11.05
N ARG A 20 10.69 0.16 10.47
CA ARG A 20 10.21 1.54 10.30
C ARG A 20 9.82 2.17 11.63
N GLU A 21 9.12 1.44 12.49
CA GLU A 21 8.77 1.86 13.86
C GLU A 21 10.00 2.19 14.69
N LYS A 22 11.03 1.34 14.62
CA LYS A 22 12.28 1.53 15.36
C LYS A 22 13.00 2.83 15.00
N VAL A 23 12.99 3.21 13.72
CA VAL A 23 13.81 4.33 13.21
C VAL A 23 13.01 5.64 13.11
N MET A 24 11.71 5.59 12.82
CA MET A 24 10.91 6.80 12.62
C MET A 24 10.30 7.31 13.93
N ARG A 25 10.53 8.59 14.20
CA ARG A 25 9.88 9.31 15.32
C ARG A 25 8.41 9.57 14.99
N GLY A 26 7.54 9.38 15.97
CA GLY A 26 6.10 9.68 15.85
C GLY A 26 5.24 8.58 15.25
N LEU A 27 5.78 7.37 15.05
CA LEU A 27 5.00 6.19 14.63
C LEU A 27 4.21 5.54 15.78
N GLU A 28 4.56 5.86 17.04
CA GLU A 28 3.86 5.39 18.24
C GLU A 28 2.43 5.95 18.36
N ARG A 29 2.16 7.10 17.71
CA ARG A 29 0.81 7.70 17.70
C ARG A 29 -0.10 6.94 16.73
N LYS A 30 -1.23 6.46 17.24
CA LYS A 30 -2.23 5.72 16.44
C LYS A 30 -2.81 6.54 15.28
N ASP A 31 -2.93 7.85 15.44
CA ASP A 31 -3.50 8.75 14.42
C ASP A 31 -2.46 9.21 13.38
N SER A 32 -1.30 8.58 13.33
CA SER A 32 -0.24 8.95 12.41
C SER A 32 -0.58 8.55 10.97
N PRO A 33 -0.61 9.48 10.00
CA PRO A 33 -0.85 9.14 8.60
C PRO A 33 0.31 8.34 7.98
N ILE A 34 1.43 8.18 8.69
CA ILE A 34 2.64 7.51 8.21
C ILE A 34 2.38 6.04 7.91
N LEU A 35 1.63 5.34 8.77
CA LEU A 35 1.34 3.91 8.56
C LEU A 35 0.48 3.70 7.31
N SER A 36 -0.56 4.51 7.15
CA SER A 36 -1.43 4.49 5.97
C SER A 36 -0.65 4.83 4.70
N GLY A 37 0.21 5.85 4.76
CA GLY A 37 1.10 6.21 3.65
C GLY A 37 2.08 5.08 3.29
N TYR A 38 2.62 4.39 4.29
CA TYR A 38 3.51 3.24 4.08
C TYR A 38 2.80 2.06 3.42
N GLN A 39 1.55 1.77 3.81
CA GLN A 39 0.75 0.73 3.16
C GLN A 39 0.49 1.05 1.68
N ILE A 40 0.15 2.30 1.37
CA ILE A 40 -0.03 2.75 -0.01
C ILE A 40 1.28 2.59 -0.80
N PHE A 41 2.39 3.03 -0.23
CA PHE A 41 3.70 2.89 -0.84
C PHE A 41 4.08 1.43 -1.11
N HIS A 42 3.89 0.54 -0.13
CA HIS A 42 4.21 -0.88 -0.25
C HIS A 42 3.36 -1.57 -1.33
N ASN A 43 2.07 -1.23 -1.43
CA ASN A 43 1.12 -1.89 -2.31
C ASN A 43 1.15 -1.39 -3.76
N TYR A 44 1.31 -0.08 -3.96
CA TYR A 44 1.08 0.54 -5.28
C TYR A 44 2.34 1.09 -5.94
N ILE A 45 3.43 1.28 -5.20
CA ILE A 45 4.59 2.04 -5.68
C ILE A 45 5.87 1.21 -5.63
N ARG A 46 6.14 0.55 -4.50
CA ARG A 46 7.37 -0.19 -4.29
C ARG A 46 7.36 -1.51 -5.08
N PRO A 47 8.32 -1.74 -5.99
CA PRO A 47 8.49 -3.04 -6.63
C PRO A 47 9.06 -4.06 -5.64
N HIS A 48 8.60 -5.31 -5.71
CA HIS A 48 9.07 -6.39 -4.85
C HIS A 48 9.79 -7.46 -5.66
N MET A 49 11.01 -7.81 -5.25
CA MET A 49 11.80 -8.87 -5.89
C MET A 49 11.07 -10.22 -5.90
N ALA A 50 10.31 -10.52 -4.84
CA ALA A 50 9.52 -11.75 -4.74
C ALA A 50 8.32 -11.79 -5.72
N LEU A 51 8.01 -10.68 -6.38
CA LEU A 51 6.94 -10.53 -7.35
C LEU A 51 7.50 -10.14 -8.74
N ASP A 52 8.71 -10.56 -9.07
CA ASP A 52 9.39 -10.25 -10.34
C ASP A 52 9.49 -8.74 -10.62
N GLY A 53 9.70 -7.95 -9.57
CA GLY A 53 9.77 -6.49 -9.68
C GLY A 53 8.41 -5.80 -9.79
N LYS A 54 7.30 -6.54 -9.67
CA LYS A 54 5.94 -5.96 -9.65
C LYS A 54 5.54 -5.50 -8.26
N THR A 55 4.53 -4.63 -8.20
CA THR A 55 3.87 -4.25 -6.96
C THR A 55 2.76 -5.25 -6.59
N PRO A 56 2.36 -5.37 -5.32
CA PRO A 56 1.23 -6.20 -4.92
C PRO A 56 -0.06 -5.83 -5.66
N SER A 57 -0.28 -4.54 -5.92
CA SER A 57 -1.43 -4.08 -6.70
C SER A 57 -1.38 -4.57 -8.15
N GLU A 58 -0.21 -4.54 -8.79
CA GLU A 58 -0.03 -5.01 -10.17
C GLU A 58 -0.29 -6.51 -10.28
N VAL A 59 0.18 -7.30 -9.31
CA VAL A 59 -0.12 -8.74 -9.24
C VAL A 59 -1.60 -9.01 -8.99
N ALA A 60 -2.28 -8.13 -8.25
CA ALA A 60 -3.73 -8.18 -8.05
C ALA A 60 -4.54 -7.65 -9.25
N GLY A 61 -3.89 -7.23 -10.34
CA GLY A 61 -4.55 -6.67 -11.53
C GLY A 61 -4.92 -5.19 -11.41
N ILE A 62 -4.53 -4.51 -10.33
CA ILE A 62 -4.74 -3.09 -10.10
C ILE A 62 -3.48 -2.33 -10.52
N THR A 63 -3.49 -1.79 -11.73
CA THR A 63 -2.37 -1.03 -12.29
C THR A 63 -2.58 0.46 -12.10
N VAL A 64 -1.57 1.15 -11.57
CA VAL A 64 -1.51 2.62 -11.54
C VAL A 64 -0.82 3.08 -12.81
N GLN A 65 -1.60 3.56 -13.78
CA GLN A 65 -1.09 4.01 -15.08
C GLN A 65 -0.68 5.49 -14.99
N GLY A 66 0.63 5.74 -15.02
CA GLY A 66 1.21 7.08 -15.04
C GLY A 66 2.68 7.06 -14.63
N ASP A 67 3.48 7.95 -15.21
CA ASP A 67 4.92 8.04 -14.94
C ASP A 67 5.21 8.35 -13.48
N ASN A 68 4.36 9.20 -12.87
CA ASN A 68 4.41 9.51 -11.44
C ASN A 68 3.27 8.81 -10.69
N LYS A 69 3.54 7.60 -10.21
CA LYS A 69 2.58 6.78 -9.45
C LYS A 69 1.95 7.52 -8.26
N TRP A 70 2.70 8.37 -7.55
CA TRP A 70 2.15 9.16 -6.44
C TRP A 70 1.11 10.17 -6.90
N MET A 71 1.44 10.93 -7.96
CA MET A 71 0.52 11.92 -8.51
C MET A 71 -0.76 11.26 -9.01
N THR A 72 -0.64 10.15 -9.75
CA THR A 72 -1.79 9.40 -10.27
C THR A 72 -2.69 8.91 -9.13
N LEU A 73 -2.13 8.35 -8.06
CA LEU A 73 -2.91 7.90 -6.90
C LEU A 73 -3.70 9.04 -6.24
N ILE A 74 -3.08 10.21 -6.07
CA ILE A 74 -3.72 11.38 -5.48
C ILE A 74 -4.85 11.89 -6.39
N GLN A 75 -4.60 11.98 -7.69
CA GLN A 75 -5.58 12.42 -8.68
C GLN A 75 -6.78 11.47 -8.73
N ASN A 76 -6.54 10.15 -8.75
CA ASN A 76 -7.59 9.14 -8.72
C ASN A 76 -8.43 9.23 -7.44
N GLY A 77 -7.79 9.43 -6.28
CA GLY A 77 -8.50 9.66 -5.02
C GLY A 77 -9.39 10.90 -5.03
N LYS A 78 -8.91 12.00 -5.63
CA LYS A 78 -9.70 13.24 -5.78
C LYS A 78 -10.89 13.07 -6.73
N LEU A 79 -10.71 12.38 -7.86
CA LEU A 79 -11.78 12.11 -8.83
C LEU A 79 -12.90 11.29 -8.21
N ASN A 80 -12.56 10.22 -7.47
CA ASN A 80 -13.55 9.36 -6.81
C ASN A 80 -14.45 10.14 -5.84
N ARG A 81 -13.90 11.12 -5.12
CA ARG A 81 -14.70 11.97 -4.21
C ARG A 81 -15.72 12.80 -4.97
N ARG A 82 -15.34 13.40 -6.12
CA ARG A 82 -16.27 14.17 -6.96
C ARG A 82 -17.44 13.32 -7.48
N THR A 83 -17.20 12.05 -7.82
CA THR A 83 -18.27 11.15 -8.28
C THR A 83 -19.24 10.80 -7.16
N GLN A 84 -18.77 10.71 -5.90
CA GLN A 84 -19.65 10.52 -4.74
C GLN A 84 -20.45 11.78 -4.38
N ASP A 85 -19.84 12.96 -4.51
CA ASP A 85 -20.52 14.24 -4.28
C ASP A 85 -21.49 14.62 -5.42
N ALA A 86 -21.29 14.06 -6.61
CA ALA A 86 -22.10 14.29 -7.82
C ALA A 86 -23.18 13.22 -8.06
N SER A 87 -23.50 12.40 -7.05
CA SER A 87 -24.73 11.59 -7.04
C SER A 87 -25.85 12.40 -6.37
N PRO A 88 -26.64 13.20 -7.11
CA PRO A 88 -27.90 13.69 -6.59
C PRO A 88 -28.84 12.48 -6.40
N ALA A 89 -29.69 12.60 -5.39
CA ALA A 89 -30.87 11.75 -5.21
C ALA A 89 -31.76 11.73 -6.46
#